data_AF-A0A1X6PC69-F1
#
_entry.id   AF-A0A1X6PC69-F1
#
_cell.length_a   1.000
_cell.length_b   1.000
_cell.length_c   1.000
_cell.angle_alpha   90.00
_cell.angle_beta   90.00
_cell.angle_gamma   90.00
#
_symmetry.space_group_name_H-M   'P 1'
#
loop_
_entity.id
_entity.type
_entity.pdbx_description
1 polymer ?
#
loop_
_entity_poly.entity_id
_entity_poly.type
_entity_poly.pdbx_seq_one_letter_code
_entity_poly.pdbx_strand_id
1 'polypeptide(L)'
;MYRHAHSRRNLGEFLAWFAGDFDNHEQVVEERAAGLSPREGGGHEHIHCTLTSLGDGWLFAKYYFNGDPSVVFRSRLYRVLPVVESPVGLLEMRIYRLFAEAEASLRATGYDVRGLSFTDADVYDWLQGCEVYWERYQPPEAGGTAPGRRRRRRRVLGVA
;
A
#
# COMPACT_ATOMS: atom_id res chain seq x y z
N MET A 1 22.56 0.81 19.25
CA MET A 1 22.25 -0.56 18.78
C MET A 1 20.78 -0.95 18.93
N TYR A 2 20.08 -0.65 20.05
CA TYR A 2 18.68 -1.06 20.27
C TYR A 2 17.62 -0.46 19.32
N ARG A 3 17.78 0.78 18.85
CA ARG A 3 16.77 1.47 18.01
C ARG A 3 16.56 0.84 16.62
N HIS A 4 17.63 0.26 16.07
CA HIS A 4 17.62 -0.40 14.76
C HIS A 4 16.83 -1.73 14.75
N ALA A 5 16.67 -2.36 15.92
CA ALA A 5 15.95 -3.62 16.06
C ALA A 5 14.42 -3.43 15.95
N HIS A 6 13.91 -2.31 16.45
CA HIS A 6 12.46 -2.02 16.44
C HIS A 6 11.93 -1.79 15.02
N SER A 7 12.60 -0.97 14.22
CA SER A 7 12.17 -0.68 12.85
C SER A 7 12.28 -1.92 11.93
N ARG A 8 13.33 -2.75 12.09
CA ARG A 8 13.44 -4.02 11.34
C ARG A 8 12.33 -5.01 11.72
N ARG A 9 12.03 -5.15 13.02
CA ARG A 9 10.92 -6.00 13.46
C ARG A 9 9.58 -5.48 12.93
N ASN A 10 9.34 -4.18 13.03
CA ASN A 10 8.13 -3.56 12.50
C ASN A 10 7.99 -3.77 10.98
N LEU A 11 9.09 -3.69 10.23
CA LEU A 11 9.08 -3.96 8.79
C LEU A 11 8.62 -5.37 8.48
N GLY A 12 9.19 -6.38 9.15
CA GLY A 12 8.81 -7.78 8.93
C GLY A 12 7.32 -8.03 9.21
N GLU A 13 6.81 -7.53 10.34
CA GLU A 13 5.38 -7.65 10.68
C GLU A 13 4.49 -6.84 9.72
N PHE A 14 4.93 -5.65 9.30
CA PHE A 14 4.20 -4.84 8.33
C PHE A 14 4.04 -5.58 7.00
N LEU A 15 5.15 -6.10 6.43
CA LEU A 15 5.11 -6.80 5.15
C LEU A 15 4.25 -8.07 5.23
N ALA A 16 4.30 -8.80 6.34
CA ALA A 16 3.49 -10.00 6.56
C ALA A 16 1.99 -9.71 6.61
N TRP A 17 1.57 -8.54 7.09
CA TRP A 17 0.15 -8.16 7.18
C TRP A 17 -0.35 -7.36 5.98
N PHE A 18 0.53 -6.65 5.29
CA PHE A 18 0.17 -5.74 4.22
C PHE A 18 0.05 -6.45 2.86
N ALA A 19 0.74 -7.58 2.68
CA ALA A 19 0.57 -8.43 1.51
C ALA A 19 -0.76 -9.20 1.58
N GLY A 20 -1.43 -9.35 0.44
CA GLY A 20 -2.70 -10.07 0.34
C GLY A 20 -3.64 -9.51 -0.72
N ASP A 21 -4.86 -10.05 -0.72
CA ASP A 21 -5.96 -9.70 -1.61
C ASP A 21 -7.01 -8.89 -0.86
N PHE A 22 -7.40 -7.75 -1.42
CA PHE A 22 -8.30 -6.78 -0.80
C PHE A 22 -9.43 -6.44 -1.76
N ASP A 23 -10.65 -6.41 -1.22
CA ASP A 23 -11.86 -6.16 -1.98
C ASP A 23 -12.78 -5.22 -1.18
N ASN A 24 -13.41 -4.25 -1.85
CA ASN A 24 -14.43 -3.39 -1.28
C ASN A 24 -15.88 -3.81 -1.63
N HIS A 25 -16.09 -5.06 -2.06
CA HIS A 25 -17.41 -5.57 -2.47
C HIS A 25 -18.53 -5.26 -1.46
N GLU A 26 -18.32 -5.52 -0.17
CA GLU A 26 -19.33 -5.27 0.88
C GLU A 26 -19.75 -3.79 0.92
N GLN A 27 -18.78 -2.87 0.84
CA GLN A 27 -19.04 -1.43 0.76
C GLN A 27 -19.91 -1.10 -0.46
N VAL A 28 -19.58 -1.68 -1.62
CA VAL A 28 -20.35 -1.44 -2.85
C VAL A 28 -21.77 -1.97 -2.73
N VAL A 29 -21.97 -3.16 -2.16
CA VAL A 29 -23.30 -3.74 -1.95
C VAL A 29 -24.16 -2.83 -1.07
N GLU A 30 -23.61 -2.36 0.05
CA GLU A 30 -24.30 -1.44 0.97
C GLU A 30 -24.67 -0.12 0.29
N GLU A 31 -23.75 0.48 -0.45
CA GLU A 31 -23.98 1.75 -1.15
C GLU A 31 -25.01 1.62 -2.27
N ARG A 32 -25.01 0.51 -3.03
CA ARG A 32 -26.02 0.24 -4.05
C ARG A 32 -27.40 0.03 -3.43
N ALA A 33 -27.49 -0.68 -2.30
CA ALA A 33 -28.73 -0.82 -1.56
C ALA A 33 -29.26 0.54 -1.07
N ALA A 34 -28.37 1.49 -0.77
CA ALA A 34 -28.70 2.88 -0.43
C ALA A 34 -28.99 3.77 -1.66
N GLY A 35 -29.01 3.23 -2.88
CA GLY A 35 -29.28 3.97 -4.11
C GLY A 35 -28.11 4.80 -4.64
N LEU A 36 -26.90 4.64 -4.10
CA LEU A 36 -25.71 5.35 -4.55
C LEU A 36 -25.06 4.60 -5.72
N SER A 37 -25.05 5.20 -6.90
CA SER A 37 -24.32 4.70 -8.07
C SER A 37 -22.89 5.26 -8.13
N PRO A 38 -21.96 4.65 -8.89
CA PRO A 38 -20.59 5.16 -9.01
C PRO A 38 -20.50 6.60 -9.51
N ARG A 39 -19.34 7.21 -9.27
CA ARG A 39 -18.95 8.53 -9.83
C ARG A 39 -19.91 9.63 -9.38
N GLU A 40 -20.69 10.19 -10.30
CA GLU A 40 -21.63 11.28 -10.04
C GLU A 40 -22.72 10.88 -9.03
N GLY A 41 -23.01 9.58 -8.88
CA GLY A 41 -23.96 9.08 -7.89
C GLY A 41 -23.42 8.96 -6.46
N GLY A 42 -22.15 9.31 -6.22
CA GLY A 42 -21.53 9.34 -4.89
C GLY A 42 -21.14 7.98 -4.29
N GLY A 43 -21.47 6.87 -4.97
CA GLY A 43 -21.02 5.53 -4.61
C GLY A 43 -19.64 5.19 -5.16
N HIS A 44 -19.05 4.12 -4.63
CA HIS A 44 -17.74 3.61 -5.02
C HIS A 44 -17.84 2.64 -6.20
N GLU A 45 -16.78 2.63 -7.02
CA GLU A 45 -16.51 1.53 -7.95
C GLU A 45 -16.13 0.27 -7.15
N HIS A 46 -16.46 -0.91 -7.68
CA HIS A 46 -15.97 -2.17 -7.12
C HIS A 46 -14.52 -2.39 -7.56
N ILE A 47 -13.61 -2.31 -6.59
CA ILE A 47 -12.16 -2.35 -6.79
C ILE A 47 -11.60 -3.52 -6.01
N HIS A 48 -10.83 -4.33 -6.72
CA HIS A 48 -9.98 -5.33 -6.12
C HIS A 48 -8.52 -4.86 -6.17
N CYS A 49 -7.76 -5.16 -5.12
CA CYS A 49 -6.34 -4.85 -5.02
C CYS A 49 -5.58 -6.09 -4.53
N THR A 50 -4.56 -6.49 -5.28
CA THR A 50 -3.60 -7.50 -4.82
C THR A 50 -2.28 -6.81 -4.49
N LEU A 51 -1.73 -7.13 -3.33
CA LEU A 51 -0.45 -6.63 -2.83
C LEU A 51 0.51 -7.82 -2.67
N THR A 52 1.45 -7.95 -3.60
CA THR A 52 2.42 -9.05 -3.63
C THR A 52 3.77 -8.58 -3.12
N SER A 53 4.35 -9.29 -2.15
CA SER A 53 5.72 -9.03 -1.74
C SER A 53 6.72 -9.56 -2.76
N LEU A 54 7.70 -8.72 -3.09
CA LEU A 54 8.82 -9.08 -3.98
C LEU A 54 10.12 -9.35 -3.20
N GLY A 55 10.07 -9.33 -1.86
CA GLY A 55 11.25 -9.39 -1.00
C GLY A 55 11.88 -8.03 -0.71
N ASP A 56 12.77 -7.95 0.29
CA ASP A 56 13.58 -6.77 0.63
C ASP A 56 12.82 -5.43 0.77
N GLY A 57 11.57 -5.51 1.26
CA GLY A 57 10.71 -4.34 1.45
C GLY A 57 9.94 -3.90 0.21
N TRP A 58 10.14 -4.56 -0.93
CA TRP A 58 9.39 -4.30 -2.15
C TRP A 58 8.00 -4.95 -2.12
N LEU A 59 7.01 -4.18 -2.58
CA LEU A 59 5.62 -4.61 -2.73
C LEU A 59 5.12 -4.14 -4.08
N PHE A 60 4.47 -5.04 -4.82
CA PHE A 60 3.76 -4.70 -6.04
C PHE A 60 2.26 -4.71 -5.79
N ALA A 61 1.58 -3.63 -6.19
CA ALA A 61 0.14 -3.50 -6.11
C ALA A 61 -0.50 -3.49 -7.49
N LYS A 62 -1.47 -4.37 -7.70
CA LYS A 62 -2.30 -4.44 -8.91
C LYS A 62 -3.75 -4.15 -8.52
N TYR A 63 -4.34 -3.13 -9.15
CA TYR A 63 -5.73 -2.71 -8.93
C TYR A 63 -6.56 -2.97 -10.18
N TYR A 64 -7.71 -3.60 -10.02
CA TYR A 64 -8.61 -3.94 -11.12
C TYR A 64 -10.08 -3.82 -10.70
N PHE A 65 -10.96 -3.68 -11.69
CA PHE A 65 -12.39 -3.48 -11.45
C PHE A 65 -13.16 -4.80 -11.38
N ASN A 66 -14.25 -4.79 -10.60
CA ASN A 66 -15.32 -5.79 -10.65
C ASN A 66 -14.86 -7.25 -10.48
N GLY A 67 -13.74 -7.48 -9.79
CA GLY A 67 -13.16 -8.81 -9.62
C GLY A 67 -12.52 -9.40 -10.90
N ASP A 68 -12.42 -8.64 -11.99
CA ASP A 68 -11.78 -9.09 -13.23
C ASP A 68 -10.30 -8.67 -13.29
N PRO A 69 -9.34 -9.59 -13.07
CA PRO A 69 -7.91 -9.26 -13.03
C PRO A 69 -7.32 -8.84 -14.38
N SER A 70 -8.08 -8.91 -15.48
CA SER A 70 -7.68 -8.40 -16.79
C SER A 70 -7.97 -6.90 -16.96
N VAL A 71 -8.91 -6.34 -16.18
CA VAL A 71 -9.32 -4.93 -16.24
C VAL A 71 -8.51 -4.09 -15.24
N VAL A 72 -7.19 -4.06 -15.45
CA VAL A 72 -6.25 -3.32 -14.60
C VAL A 72 -6.32 -1.83 -14.94
N PHE A 73 -6.62 -0.99 -13.95
CA PHE A 73 -6.65 0.46 -14.13
C PHE A 73 -5.50 1.18 -13.41
N ARG A 74 -4.80 0.48 -12.52
CA ARG A 74 -3.65 1.02 -11.80
C ARG A 74 -2.72 -0.10 -11.36
N SER A 75 -1.42 0.15 -11.47
CA SER A 75 -0.38 -0.59 -10.77
C SER A 75 0.52 0.38 -10.00
N ARG A 76 1.13 -0.11 -8.93
CA ARG A 76 2.10 0.64 -8.13
C ARG A 76 3.20 -0.28 -7.63
N LEU A 77 4.44 0.20 -7.72
CA LEU A 77 5.56 -0.40 -7.04
C LEU A 77 5.84 0.41 -5.77
N TYR A 78 5.87 -0.26 -4.63
CA TYR A 78 6.20 0.35 -3.34
C TYR A 78 7.49 -0.24 -2.79
N ARG A 79 8.26 0.59 -2.08
CA ARG A 79 9.31 0.12 -1.17
C ARG A 79 9.00 0.60 0.23
N VAL A 80 9.06 -0.30 1.20
CA VAL A 80 8.90 -0.01 2.63
C VAL A 80 10.28 -0.10 3.27
N LEU A 81 10.73 1.02 3.84
CA LEU A 81 12.06 1.19 4.41
C LEU A 81 11.96 1.46 5.91
N PRO A 82 12.85 0.88 6.74
CA PRO A 82 12.93 1.23 8.14
C PRO A 82 13.59 2.62 8.29
N VAL A 83 12.98 3.51 9.07
CA VAL A 83 13.63 4.78 9.44
C VAL A 83 14.63 4.49 10.55
N VAL A 84 15.93 4.51 10.21
CA VAL A 84 17.04 4.03 11.05
C VAL A 84 17.06 4.66 12.45
N GLU A 85 16.86 5.97 12.53
CA GLU A 85 16.99 6.73 13.77
C GLU A 85 15.67 6.89 14.54
N SER A 86 14.60 6.24 14.08
CA SER A 86 13.28 6.40 14.69
C SER A 86 13.22 5.73 16.08
N PRO A 87 12.88 6.48 17.15
CA PRO A 87 12.74 5.91 18.49
C PRO A 87 11.52 4.98 18.62
N VAL A 88 10.51 5.16 17.76
CA VAL A 88 9.26 4.38 17.75
C VAL A 88 9.25 3.31 16.64
N GLY A 89 10.33 3.18 15.89
CA GLY A 89 10.46 2.23 14.79
C GLY A 89 9.56 2.54 13.59
N LEU A 90 9.50 3.81 13.18
CA LEU A 90 8.77 4.26 11.98
C LEU A 90 9.24 3.52 10.73
N LEU A 91 8.30 3.30 9.81
CA LEU A 91 8.56 2.84 8.45
C LEU A 91 8.19 3.95 7.47
N GLU A 92 8.97 4.09 6.41
CA GLU A 92 8.69 4.97 5.29
C GLU A 92 8.30 4.13 4.07
N MET A 93 7.14 4.38 3.49
CA MET A 93 6.69 3.74 2.26
C MET A 93 6.74 4.74 1.12
N ARG A 94 7.53 4.42 0.08
CA ARG A 94 7.69 5.23 -1.13
C ARG A 94 7.01 4.57 -2.32
N ILE A 95 6.59 5.37 -3.30
CA ILE A 95 5.97 4.92 -4.54
C ILE A 95 6.96 5.08 -5.68
N TYR A 96 7.39 3.98 -6.29
CA TYR A 96 8.38 3.99 -7.36
C TYR A 96 7.73 3.94 -8.76
N ARG A 97 8.43 4.56 -9.71
CA ARG A 97 8.16 4.49 -11.15
C ARG A 97 9.12 3.50 -11.78
N LEU A 98 8.59 2.62 -12.63
CA LEU A 98 9.39 1.75 -13.48
C LEU A 98 9.90 2.54 -14.69
N PHE A 99 11.00 2.09 -15.29
CA PHE A 99 11.34 2.48 -16.66
C PHE A 99 10.26 1.99 -17.63
N ALA A 100 10.13 2.67 -18.77
CA ALA A 100 9.06 2.41 -19.74
C ALA A 100 9.13 0.96 -20.27
N GLU A 101 10.33 0.44 -20.51
CA GLU A 101 10.58 -0.91 -20.97
C GLU A 101 10.12 -1.94 -19.93
N ALA A 102 10.48 -1.74 -18.66
CA ALA A 102 10.08 -2.62 -17.57
C ALA A 102 8.55 -2.59 -17.37
N GLU A 103 7.92 -1.41 -17.45
CA GLU A 103 6.47 -1.30 -17.37
C GLU A 103 5.78 -1.99 -18.56
N ALA A 104 6.34 -1.89 -19.77
CA ALA A 104 5.81 -2.56 -20.96
C ALA A 104 5.90 -4.09 -20.83
N SER A 105 7.02 -4.63 -20.36
CA SER A 105 7.19 -6.06 -20.09
C SER A 105 6.19 -6.56 -19.05
N LEU A 106 5.99 -5.81 -17.97
CA LEU A 106 5.03 -6.15 -16.93
C LEU A 106 3.58 -6.08 -17.43
N ARG A 107 3.26 -5.10 -18.28
CA ARG A 107 1.93 -4.99 -18.91
C ARG A 107 1.65 -6.18 -19.83
N ALA A 108 2.66 -6.66 -20.56
CA ALA A 108 2.53 -7.83 -21.44
C ALA A 108 2.20 -9.13 -20.69
N THR A 109 2.50 -9.22 -19.39
CA THR A 109 2.10 -10.35 -18.52
C THR A 109 0.76 -10.13 -17.82
N GLY A 110 0.03 -9.05 -18.14
CA GLY A 110 -1.18 -8.69 -17.40
C GLY A 110 -0.88 -8.26 -15.96
N TYR A 111 0.30 -7.70 -15.72
CA TYR A 111 0.80 -7.33 -14.39
C TYR A 111 0.91 -8.51 -13.42
N ASP A 112 1.14 -9.72 -13.93
CA ASP A 112 1.54 -10.84 -13.08
C ASP A 112 3.03 -10.71 -12.76
N VAL A 113 3.33 -10.48 -11.49
CA VAL A 113 4.70 -10.37 -10.96
C VAL A 113 5.25 -11.72 -10.51
N ARG A 114 4.42 -12.77 -10.44
CA ARG A 114 4.88 -14.11 -10.05
C ARG A 114 5.72 -14.68 -11.18
N GLY A 115 7.04 -14.65 -11.00
CA GLY A 115 8.01 -15.14 -11.99
C GLY A 115 8.73 -14.04 -12.77
N LEU A 116 8.47 -12.76 -12.49
CA LEU A 116 9.30 -11.67 -12.99
C LEU A 116 10.51 -11.46 -12.06
N SER A 117 11.70 -11.43 -12.65
CA SER A 117 12.91 -10.99 -11.95
C SER A 117 12.91 -9.47 -11.93
N PHE A 118 12.39 -8.88 -10.86
CA PHE A 118 12.46 -7.45 -10.62
C PHE A 118 13.76 -7.10 -9.89
N THR A 119 14.41 -6.03 -10.32
CA THR A 119 15.65 -5.52 -9.73
C THR A 119 15.60 -3.99 -9.56
N ASP A 120 16.51 -3.44 -8.74
CA ASP A 120 16.64 -1.99 -8.59
C ASP A 120 16.99 -1.28 -9.93
N ALA A 121 17.48 -2.00 -10.95
CA ALA A 121 17.77 -1.45 -12.28
C ALA A 121 16.49 -1.19 -13.12
N ASP A 122 15.36 -1.79 -12.75
CA ASP A 122 14.06 -1.60 -13.43
C ASP A 122 13.35 -0.32 -12.99
N VAL A 123 13.92 0.38 -12.01
CA VAL A 123 13.33 1.51 -11.32
C VAL A 123 14.00 2.82 -11.73
N TYR A 124 13.19 3.80 -12.11
CA TYR A 124 13.69 5.12 -12.52
C TYR A 124 13.88 6.08 -11.33
N ASP A 125 12.80 6.31 -10.57
CA ASP A 125 12.78 7.21 -9.40
C ASP A 125 11.53 6.91 -8.55
N TRP A 126 11.37 7.56 -7.40
CA TRP A 126 10.12 7.57 -6.62
C TRP A 126 9.38 8.91 -6.70
N LEU A 127 8.08 8.85 -6.41
CA LEU A 127 7.20 10.02 -6.32
C LEU A 127 7.52 10.81 -5.05
N GLN A 128 8.34 11.86 -5.17
CA GLN A 128 8.64 12.78 -4.09
C GLN A 128 7.35 13.43 -3.54
N GLY A 129 7.26 13.59 -2.22
CA GLY A 129 6.12 14.19 -1.53
C GLY A 129 4.91 13.25 -1.38
N CYS A 130 5.01 12.02 -1.89
CA CYS A 130 3.98 10.98 -1.76
C CYS A 130 4.33 9.90 -0.73
N GLU A 131 5.33 10.15 0.12
CA GLU A 131 5.78 9.21 1.14
C GLU A 131 4.70 8.99 2.20
N VAL A 132 4.55 7.74 2.62
CA VAL A 132 3.64 7.36 3.71
C VAL A 132 4.45 6.84 4.88
N TYR A 133 4.37 7.53 6.01
CA TYR A 133 5.02 7.09 7.24
C TYR A 133 4.05 6.23 8.07
N TRP A 134 4.50 5.03 8.41
CA TRP A 134 3.77 4.08 9.23
C TRP A 134 4.37 4.01 10.62
N GLU A 135 3.50 4.14 11.62
CA GLU A 135 3.81 3.93 13.02
C GLU A 135 2.93 2.82 13.55
N ARG A 136 3.50 1.92 14.36
CA ARG A 136 2.70 0.90 15.03
C ARG A 136 1.75 1.58 16.00
N TYR A 137 0.45 1.28 15.86
CA TYR A 137 -0.52 1.73 16.83
C TYR A 137 -0.21 1.16 18.22
N GLN A 138 -0.08 2.05 19.20
CA GLN A 138 -0.06 1.70 20.61
C GLN A 138 -1.41 2.10 21.21
N PRO A 139 -2.19 1.15 21.75
CA PRO A 139 -3.42 1.50 22.43
C PRO A 139 -3.09 2.35 23.66
N PRO A 140 -3.94 3.33 24.02
CA PRO A 140 -3.77 4.05 25.28
C PRO A 140 -3.79 3.08 26.46
N GLU A 141 -2.97 3.36 27.48
CA GLU A 141 -2.96 2.60 28.72
C GLU A 141 -4.36 2.61 29.36
N ALA A 142 -4.76 1.47 29.92
CA ALA A 142 -6.08 1.29 30.51
C ALA A 142 -6.33 2.34 31.61
N GLY A 143 -7.17 3.33 31.31
CA GLY A 143 -7.44 4.49 32.18
C GLY A 143 -7.53 5.82 31.43
N GLY A 144 -6.98 5.92 30.22
CA GLY A 144 -7.22 7.03 29.31
C GLY A 144 -8.49 6.82 28.50
N THR A 145 -9.45 7.75 28.54
CA THR A 145 -10.59 7.79 27.60
C THR A 145 -10.05 7.75 26.18
N ALA A 146 -10.20 6.60 25.52
CA ALA A 146 -9.78 6.42 24.14
C ALA A 146 -10.69 7.25 23.21
N PRO A 147 -10.17 8.21 22.42
CA PRO A 147 -10.92 8.65 21.25
C PRO A 147 -11.02 7.44 20.32
N GLY A 148 -12.25 7.08 19.94
CA GLY A 148 -12.61 5.83 19.27
C GLY A 148 -11.67 5.42 18.12
N ARG A 149 -11.57 4.10 17.91
CA ARG A 149 -10.77 3.39 16.89
C ARG A 149 -10.36 4.26 15.70
N ARG A 150 -9.25 4.99 15.83
CA ARG A 150 -8.58 5.65 14.70
C ARG A 150 -7.35 4.82 14.37
N ARG A 151 -7.40 4.10 13.25
CA ARG A 151 -6.18 3.82 12.49
C ARG A 151 -5.63 5.19 12.09
N ARG A 152 -4.73 5.77 12.90
CA ARG A 152 -4.06 7.02 12.56
C ARG A 152 -3.11 6.74 11.41
N ARG A 153 -3.61 6.84 10.17
CA ARG A 153 -2.76 7.16 9.03
C ARG A 153 -2.27 8.59 9.27
N ARG A 154 -1.04 8.76 9.72
CA ARG A 154 -0.43 10.10 9.76
C ARG A 154 0.03 10.40 8.34
N ARG A 155 -0.89 10.92 7.51
CA ARG A 155 -0.53 11.62 6.28
C ARG A 155 0.12 12.92 6.74
N VAL A 156 1.44 12.96 6.81
CA VAL A 156 2.15 14.24 6.84
C VAL A 156 1.95 14.79 5.44
N LEU A 157 0.97 15.69 5.27
CA LEU A 157 0.86 16.51 4.07
C LEU A 157 2.12 17.38 4.03
N GLY A 158 3.12 16.94 3.28
CA GLY A 158 4.17 17.82 2.78
C GLY A 158 3.60 18.57 1.57
N VAL A 159 3.48 19.88 1.72
CA VAL A 159 3.31 20.89 0.66
C VAL A 159 4.52 20.75 -0.28
N ALA A 160 4.43 20.73 -1.63
CA ALA A 160 3.66 21.55 -2.56
C ALA A 160 3.19 20.77 -3.79
#